data_AF-A0A2V3ZKI6-F1
#
_entry.id   AF-A0A2V3ZKI6-F1
#
_cell.length_a   1.000
_cell.length_b   1.000
_cell.length_c   1.000
_cell.angle_alpha   90.00
_cell.angle_beta   90.00
_cell.angle_gamma   90.00
#
_symmetry.space_group_name_H-M   'P 1'
#
loop_
_entity.id
_entity.type
_entity.pdbx_description
1 polymer ?
#
loop_
_entity_poly.entity_id
_entity_poly.type
_entity_poly.pdbx_seq_one_letter_code
_entity_poly.pdbx_strand_id
1 'polypeptide(L)' 'MNKLLVSLTASLSLLAAGPALAQELQMEANDEMVGVIEDAGMDIPTYNSIATAYNSEPQVRNRVDALM' A
#
# COMPACT_ATOMS: atom_id res chain seq x y z
N MET A 1 -18.41 -1.81 -10.28
CA MET A 1 -17.37 -2.30 -11.22
C MET A 1 -16.58 -1.19 -11.92
N ASN A 2 -17.07 0.06 -12.01
CA ASN A 2 -16.36 1.14 -12.72
C ASN A 2 -15.24 1.86 -11.94
N LYS A 3 -14.95 1.44 -10.70
CA LYS A 3 -13.90 2.05 -9.86
C LYS A 3 -12.55 1.31 -9.93
N LEU A 4 -12.56 0.03 -10.32
CA LEU A 4 -11.35 -0.81 -10.48
C LEU A 4 -10.63 -0.58 -11.81
N LEU A 5 -11.36 -0.15 -12.86
CA LEU A 5 -10.80 0.15 -14.17
C LEU A 5 -10.11 1.53 -14.21
N VAL A 6 -10.58 2.47 -13.38
CA VAL A 6 -9.96 3.80 -13.23
C VAL A 6 -8.64 3.72 -12.45
N SER A 7 -8.52 2.84 -11.46
CA SER A 7 -7.25 2.67 -10.73
C SER A 7 -6.17 1.99 -11.58
N LEU A 8 -6.54 0.98 -12.38
CA LEU A 8 -5.58 0.27 -13.23
C LEU A 8 -5.08 1.13 -14.41
N THR A 9 -5.92 2.05 -14.91
CA THR A 9 -5.51 3.01 -15.94
C THR A 9 -4.74 4.20 -15.37
N ALA A 10 -5.06 4.67 -14.16
CA ALA A 10 -4.28 5.69 -13.46
C ALA A 10 -2.83 5.25 -13.21
N SER A 11 -2.62 3.98 -12.83
CA SER A 11 -1.27 3.41 -12.67
C SER A 11 -0.49 3.33 -13.99
N LEU A 12 -1.17 3.21 -15.13
CA LEU A 12 -0.53 3.15 -16.45
C LEU A 12 -0.28 4.56 -17.03
N SER A 13 -1.12 5.55 -16.70
CA SER A 13 -0.91 6.95 -17.09
C SER A 13 0.15 7.67 -16.25
N LEU A 14 0.48 7.15 -15.06
CA LEU A 14 1.65 7.60 -14.29
C LEU A 14 2.98 7.25 -14.98
N LEU A 15 2.96 6.30 -15.92
CA LEU A 15 4.09 6.03 -16.80
C LEU A 15 4.20 7.06 -17.95
N ALA A 16 3.14 7.84 -18.22
CA ALA A 16 3.06 8.81 -19.30
C ALA A 16 3.22 10.28 -18.83
N ALA A 17 2.93 10.59 -17.57
CA ALA A 17 3.41 11.81 -16.93
C ALA A 17 4.85 11.55 -16.47
N GLY A 18 5.81 12.37 -16.91
CA GLY A 18 7.24 12.07 -16.79
C GLY A 18 7.71 11.64 -15.39
N PRO A 19 8.87 10.96 -15.30
CA PRO A 19 9.36 10.28 -14.09
C PRO A 19 9.40 11.16 -12.82
N ALA A 20 9.48 12.50 -12.97
CA ALA A 20 9.44 13.44 -11.84
C ALA A 20 8.07 13.48 -11.13
N LEU A 21 6.96 13.51 -11.88
CA LEU A 21 5.62 13.55 -11.27
C LEU A 21 5.29 12.21 -10.61
N ALA A 22 5.69 11.10 -11.25
CA ALA A 22 5.54 9.77 -10.67
C ALA A 22 6.33 9.63 -9.37
N GLN A 23 7.52 10.22 -9.29
CA GLN A 23 8.36 10.19 -8.10
C GLN A 23 7.80 11.05 -6.97
N GLU A 24 7.27 12.24 -7.26
CA GLU A 24 6.62 13.12 -6.28
C GLU A 24 5.39 12.45 -5.66
N LEU A 25 4.51 11.89 -6.49
CA LEU A 25 3.34 11.12 -6.03
C LEU A 25 3.74 9.90 -5.18
N GLN A 26 4.84 9.23 -5.54
CA GLN A 26 5.33 8.11 -4.76
C GLN A 26 5.91 8.54 -3.42
N MET A 27 6.57 9.71 -3.34
CA MET A 27 7.03 10.29 -2.07
C MET A 27 5.85 10.67 -1.18
N GLU A 28 4.87 11.40 -1.72
CA GLU A 28 3.66 11.80 -0.98
C GLU A 28 2.89 10.59 -0.44
N ALA A 29 2.73 9.55 -1.26
CA ALA A 29 2.08 8.31 -0.82
C ALA A 29 2.87 7.58 0.27
N ASN A 30 4.20 7.63 0.25
CA ASN A 30 5.03 7.05 1.32
C ASN A 30 4.88 7.85 2.62
N ASP A 31 4.89 9.18 2.56
CA ASP A 31 4.73 10.03 3.75
C ASP A 31 3.35 9.85 4.38
N GLU A 32 2.28 9.79 3.57
CA GLU A 32 0.93 9.52 4.06
C GLU A 32 0.83 8.14 4.72
N MET A 33 1.41 7.12 4.09
CA MET A 33 1.43 5.75 4.62
C MET A 33 2.18 5.69 5.96
N VAL A 34 3.32 6.37 6.09
CA VAL A 34 4.05 6.46 7.36
C VAL A 34 3.20 7.12 8.44
N GLY A 35 2.58 8.26 8.14
CA GLY A 35 1.75 8.99 9.10
C GLY A 35 0.58 8.16 9.63
N VAL A 36 -0.13 7.43 8.76
CA VAL A 36 -1.24 6.55 9.18
C VAL A 36 -0.76 5.42 10.10
N ILE A 37 0.42 4.85 9.83
CA ILE A 37 0.97 3.76 10.65
C ILE A 37 1.40 4.28 12.03
N GLU A 38 2.05 5.45 12.09
CA GLU A 38 2.45 6.09 13.34
C GLU A 38 1.24 6.53 14.17
N ASP A 39 0.20 7.09 13.54
CA ASP A 39 -1.06 7.47 14.18
C ASP A 39 -1.80 6.26 14.78
N ALA A 40 -1.66 5.09 14.17
CA ALA A 40 -2.16 3.82 14.70
C ALA A 40 -1.30 3.28 15.87
N GLY A 41 -0.22 3.98 16.25
CA GLY A 41 0.70 3.58 17.31
C GLY A 41 1.59 2.40 16.94
N MET A 42 1.84 2.18 15.64
CA MET A 42 2.67 1.10 15.13
C MET A 42 3.94 1.67 14.50
N ASP A 43 5.06 0.93 14.61
CA ASP A 43 6.28 1.31 13.91
C ASP A 43 6.33 0.74 12.48
N ILE A 44 7.04 1.43 11.59
CA ILE A 44 7.16 1.05 10.17
C ILE A 44 7.80 -0.35 9.96
N PRO A 45 8.91 -0.71 10.65
CA PRO A 45 9.45 -2.08 10.58
C PRO A 45 8.43 -3.18 10.93
N THR A 46 7.62 -2.96 11.94
CA THR A 46 6.59 -3.88 12.44
C THR A 46 5.48 -4.01 11.41
N TYR A 47 4.98 -2.89 10.87
CA TYR A 47 3.99 -2.92 9.79
C TYR A 47 4.51 -3.72 8.58
N ASN A 48 5.73 -3.45 8.12
CA ASN A 48 6.32 -4.15 6.99
C ASN A 48 6.49 -5.65 7.24
N SER A 49 6.85 -6.04 8.47
CA SER A 49 6.96 -7.44 8.87
C SER A 49 5.60 -8.14 8.81
N ILE A 50 4.55 -7.49 9.32
CA ILE A 50 3.18 -8.00 9.29
C ILE A 50 2.67 -8.11 7.84
N ALA A 51 2.86 -7.06 7.04
CA ALA A 51 2.45 -7.04 5.64
C ALA A 51 3.16 -8.13 4.82
N THR A 52 4.45 -8.34 5.07
CA THR A 52 5.23 -9.42 4.44
C THR A 52 4.69 -10.79 4.84
N ALA A 53 4.51 -11.03 6.15
CA ALA A 53 3.98 -12.30 6.64
C ALA A 53 2.58 -12.60 6.10
N TYR A 54 1.67 -11.61 6.09
CA TYR A 54 0.32 -11.76 5.56
C TYR A 54 0.30 -12.13 4.06
N ASN A 55 1.21 -11.55 3.27
CA ASN A 55 1.31 -11.85 1.84
C ASN A 55 2.00 -13.18 1.56
N SER A 56 3.07 -13.50 2.28
CA SER A 56 3.91 -14.67 2.02
C SER A 56 3.44 -15.95 2.71
N GLU A 57 2.72 -15.85 3.83
CA GLU A 57 2.32 -16.99 4.64
C GLU A 57 0.79 -17.20 4.60
N PRO A 58 0.30 -18.27 3.94
CA PRO A 58 -1.13 -18.55 3.86
C PRO A 58 -1.80 -18.72 5.23
N GLN A 59 -1.07 -19.25 6.22
CA GLN A 59 -1.60 -19.44 7.57
C GLN A 59 -1.84 -18.11 8.30
N VAL A 60 -0.96 -17.12 8.11
CA VAL A 60 -1.11 -15.78 8.68
C VAL A 60 -2.33 -15.10 8.06
N ARG A 61 -2.47 -15.18 6.74
CA ARG A 61 -3.63 -14.66 6.02
C ARG A 61 -4.95 -15.25 6.52
N ASN A 62 -5.06 -16.58 6.53
CA ASN A 62 -6.26 -17.27 6.98
C ASN A 62 -6.65 -16.90 8.42
N ARG A 63 -5.65 -16.67 9.29
CA ARG A 63 -5.90 -16.27 10.67
C ARG A 63 -6.45 -14.86 10.78
N VAL A 64 -5.96 -13.92 9.97
CA VAL A 64 -6.46 -12.55 9.91
C VAL A 64 -7.87 -12.53 9.32
N ASP A 65 -8.12 -13.28 8.24
CA ASP A 65 -9.44 -13.38 7.61
C ASP A 65 -10.50 -13.93 8.58
N ALA A 66 -10.13 -14.84 9.49
CA ALA A 66 -11.04 -15.38 10.50
C ALA A 66 -11.41 -14.41 11.63
N LEU A 67 -10.71 -13.27 11.73
CA LEU A 67 -10.95 -12.24 12.75
C LEU A 67 -11.81 -11.07 12.22
N MET A 68 -12.09 -11.02 10.92
CA MET A 68 -12.92 -10.01 10.24
C MET A 68 -14.33 -10.54 9.98
#